data_AF-A0A7X6UPQ8-F1
#
_entry.id   AF-A0A7X6UPQ8-F1
#
_cell.length_a   1.000
_cell.length_b   1.000
_cell.length_c   1.000
_cell.angle_alpha   90.00
_cell.angle_beta   90.00
_cell.angle_gamma   90.00
#
_symmetry.space_group_name_H-M   'P 1'
#
loop_
_entity.id
_entity.type
_entity.pdbx_description
1 polymer ?
#
loop_
_entity_poly.entity_id
_entity_poly.type
_entity_poly.pdbx_seq_one_letter_code
_entity_poly.pdbx_strand_id
1 'polypeptide(L)'
;MKFNELSRNWNIYLVHHTHTDLGYTELQDTVERKHAEYIAQVLDYCTETDNLPRGEKFCWTCETSWSIKLFLQRFPERANEFFARVREGRIEVTALYLQLTDIFSYDLLEETTNYALNLAQQHDFEIVTAMNNDVNGWAWGLPDMLSKRGVRYMDTAINETRALGVRPRPAFFRWIGPQNGALLFWHSDGYLTGNSLLSESKMATFLKNLENKGYPHNSIAIRIQGAAHDNAPPGLWLCKTVRRWNESFNNPKLYLVTARQWFEHASKRWSSPIPEFKAAWPDWWSDGSGSATNETKLVRKAQANLESIKRLAKAQCEAPPELRYKRAQNAAIYFSEHTWGAWCSTDDPSHILSVSQWNSKAAHAYRAALESDALIQDMLALKNQKPECPVIRVFNPLNQTRSDIVELIVADEDLGFEPEEWIKTPIRTTEGPDFHLFDTQSGAHVPVEREPAIADSARRPAQKIRFIAKDMPSNGFKTFTIVKDKIALSHTGQFDGSLFSFNGIDITLATDGAGISAIRGERFGKEFKVTDNGYSLGEPIYETVPGEFGRERLCGWDGIIRNCPFERTNIRFVSVNTHFTPDRGMLQLSTDKLPGSLSKMTLNIVVHNKLPRIDLLVMWLLN
;
A
#
# COMPACT_ATOMS: atom_id res chain seq x y z
N MET A 1 -2.39 41.09 18.37
CA MET A 1 -1.69 40.47 19.51
C MET A 1 -0.21 40.73 19.36
N LYS A 2 0.47 41.07 20.45
CA LYS A 2 1.93 41.30 20.52
C LYS A 2 2.59 40.29 21.48
N PHE A 3 3.91 40.17 21.43
CA PHE A 3 4.64 39.20 22.27
C PHE A 3 4.62 39.51 23.77
N ASN A 4 4.36 40.76 24.16
CA ASN A 4 4.21 41.13 25.58
C ASN A 4 2.94 40.55 26.24
N GLU A 5 2.01 39.99 25.47
CA GLU A 5 0.80 39.32 25.96
C GLU A 5 1.03 37.82 26.27
N LEU A 6 2.22 37.29 25.96
CA LEU A 6 2.60 35.91 26.24
C LEU A 6 2.95 35.73 27.72
N SER A 7 2.55 34.61 28.31
CA SER A 7 2.80 34.32 29.73
C SER A 7 4.18 33.76 30.02
N ARG A 8 4.94 33.39 28.98
CA ARG A 8 6.29 32.82 29.11
C ARG A 8 7.20 33.21 27.94
N ASN A 9 8.50 33.01 28.13
CA ASN A 9 9.46 33.08 27.03
C ASN A 9 9.35 31.83 26.15
N TRP A 10 9.60 31.96 24.85
CA TRP A 10 9.39 30.92 23.85
C TRP A 10 10.61 30.73 22.95
N ASN A 11 10.98 29.46 22.73
CA ASN A 11 11.97 29.04 21.75
C ASN A 11 11.28 28.28 20.62
N ILE A 12 11.43 28.75 19.39
CA ILE A 12 10.75 28.18 18.23
C ILE A 12 11.79 27.56 17.32
N TYR A 13 11.65 26.27 17.06
CA TYR A 13 12.54 25.47 16.25
C TYR A 13 11.90 25.26 14.88
N LEU A 14 12.47 25.87 13.85
CA LEU A 14 12.01 25.74 12.48
C LEU A 14 12.70 24.54 11.83
N VAL A 15 11.91 23.52 11.49
CA VAL A 15 12.37 22.34 10.75
C VAL A 15 12.10 22.58 9.27
N HIS A 16 13.15 22.92 8.53
CA HIS A 16 13.08 23.20 7.11
C HIS A 16 13.20 21.90 6.30
N HIS A 17 12.20 21.65 5.47
CA HIS A 17 12.09 20.47 4.62
C HIS A 17 11.34 20.83 3.33
N THR A 18 11.14 19.84 2.47
CA THR A 18 10.18 19.85 1.37
C THR A 18 9.24 18.67 1.55
N HIS A 19 7.94 18.88 1.34
CA HIS A 19 7.00 17.76 1.30
C HIS A 19 7.04 17.11 -0.07
N THR A 20 7.24 15.79 -0.11
CA THR A 20 7.56 15.01 -1.31
C THR A 20 6.31 14.32 -1.84
N ASP A 21 5.74 14.91 -2.88
CA ASP A 21 4.69 14.30 -3.68
C ASP A 21 5.25 13.81 -5.00
N LEU A 22 5.19 12.49 -5.24
CA LEU A 22 5.73 11.96 -6.47
C LEU A 22 4.88 12.35 -7.69
N GLY A 23 3.55 12.24 -7.57
CA GLY A 23 2.61 12.35 -8.69
C GLY A 23 1.55 13.46 -8.58
N TYR A 24 1.68 14.40 -7.64
CA TYR A 24 0.63 15.38 -7.35
C TYR A 24 0.83 16.71 -8.10
N THR A 25 1.95 17.40 -7.87
CA THR A 25 2.15 18.79 -8.32
C THR A 25 2.52 18.91 -9.80
N GLU A 26 3.41 18.04 -10.27
CA GLU A 26 4.01 18.04 -11.61
C GLU A 26 4.38 16.61 -12.01
N LEU A 27 4.64 16.36 -13.30
CA LEU A 27 5.07 15.05 -13.81
C LEU A 27 6.21 14.46 -12.98
N GLN A 28 6.16 13.15 -12.70
CA GLN A 28 7.12 12.47 -11.81
C GLN A 28 8.57 12.76 -12.20
N ASP A 29 8.94 12.62 -13.48
CA ASP A 29 10.29 12.92 -13.98
C ASP A 29 10.76 14.37 -13.67
N THR A 30 9.83 15.31 -13.67
CA THR A 30 10.12 16.71 -13.31
C THR A 30 10.36 16.85 -11.82
N VAL A 31 9.54 16.19 -11.00
CA VAL A 31 9.72 16.11 -9.55
C VAL A 31 11.07 15.45 -9.22
N GLU A 32 11.41 14.31 -9.85
CA GLU A 32 12.68 13.62 -9.62
C GLU A 32 13.88 14.55 -9.88
N ARG A 33 13.85 15.25 -11.02
CA ARG A 33 14.87 16.23 -11.37
C ARG A 33 14.98 17.35 -10.33
N LYS A 34 13.84 17.94 -9.94
CA LYS A 34 13.81 19.06 -8.99
C LYS A 34 14.36 18.65 -7.63
N HIS A 35 13.98 17.49 -7.11
CA HIS A 35 14.48 17.00 -5.82
C HIS A 35 15.99 16.78 -5.82
N ALA A 36 16.57 16.27 -6.91
CA ALA A 36 18.03 16.19 -7.05
C ALA A 36 18.68 17.59 -7.07
N GLU A 37 18.11 18.54 -7.82
CA GLU A 37 18.60 19.93 -7.88
C GLU A 37 18.45 20.66 -6.53
N TYR A 38 17.44 20.32 -5.72
CA TYR A 38 17.24 20.88 -4.40
C TYR A 38 18.35 20.48 -3.43
N ILE A 39 18.80 19.23 -3.43
CA ILE A 39 19.92 18.82 -2.58
C ILE A 39 21.21 19.53 -2.99
N ALA A 40 21.44 19.74 -4.28
CA ALA A 40 22.59 20.55 -4.75
C ALA A 40 22.51 22.00 -4.21
N GLN A 41 21.34 22.64 -4.28
CA GLN A 41 21.13 23.99 -3.73
C GLN A 41 21.29 24.03 -2.20
N VAL A 42 20.83 22.99 -1.49
CA VAL A 42 20.99 22.86 -0.03
C VAL A 42 22.46 22.91 0.36
N LEU A 43 23.34 22.27 -0.41
CA LEU A 43 24.79 22.30 -0.16
C LEU A 43 25.38 23.70 -0.37
N ASP A 44 24.96 24.38 -1.44
CA ASP A 44 25.37 25.76 -1.72
C ASP A 44 24.94 26.69 -0.57
N TYR A 45 23.69 26.57 -0.11
CA TYR A 45 23.16 27.34 1.02
C TYR A 45 23.81 26.99 2.37
N CYS A 46 24.22 25.73 2.57
CA CYS A 46 25.01 25.36 3.74
C CYS A 46 26.33 26.15 3.76
N THR A 47 27.03 26.19 2.63
CA THR A 47 28.30 26.89 2.44
C THR A 47 28.15 28.40 2.58
N GLU A 48 27.16 29.02 1.92
CA GLU A 48 26.89 30.45 2.01
C GLU A 48 26.64 30.94 3.44
N THR A 49 26.16 30.06 4.31
CA THR A 49 25.77 30.40 5.68
C THR A 49 26.74 29.89 6.75
N ASP A 50 27.92 29.38 6.38
CA ASP A 50 28.89 28.81 7.33
C ASP A 50 29.36 29.80 8.41
N ASN A 51 29.39 31.09 8.08
CA ASN A 51 29.80 32.16 8.98
C ASN A 51 28.66 32.69 9.88
N LEU A 52 27.43 32.19 9.75
CA LEU A 52 26.32 32.60 10.60
C LEU A 52 26.36 31.94 11.98
N PRO A 53 25.78 32.56 13.03
CA PRO A 53 25.62 31.94 14.34
C PRO A 53 24.83 30.62 14.28
N ARG A 54 25.13 29.70 15.20
CA ARG A 54 24.39 28.44 15.35
C ARG A 54 22.89 28.73 15.58
N GLY A 55 22.02 28.06 14.82
CA GLY A 55 20.57 28.29 14.81
C GLY A 55 20.11 29.34 13.79
N GLU A 56 21.04 30.11 13.19
CA GLU A 56 20.75 31.00 12.05
C GLU A 56 21.32 30.46 10.73
N LYS A 57 22.20 29.47 10.83
CA LYS A 57 22.76 28.68 9.72
C LYS A 57 21.66 27.90 8.99
N PHE A 58 21.80 27.76 7.67
CA PHE A 58 20.89 26.93 6.87
C PHE A 58 20.95 25.47 7.34
N CYS A 59 19.80 24.89 7.69
CA CYS A 59 19.69 23.48 8.06
C CYS A 59 18.57 22.84 7.23
N TRP A 60 18.74 21.59 6.83
CA TRP A 60 17.80 20.89 5.96
C TRP A 60 17.49 19.50 6.49
N THR A 61 16.21 19.12 6.48
CA THR A 61 15.78 17.75 6.74
C THR A 61 15.28 17.16 5.43
N CYS A 62 15.97 16.14 4.91
CA CYS A 62 15.49 15.34 3.80
C CYS A 62 14.33 14.49 4.30
N GLU A 63 13.11 14.87 3.95
CA GLU A 63 11.89 14.18 4.38
C GLU A 63 11.88 12.71 3.97
N THR A 64 12.41 12.41 2.77
CA THR A 64 12.48 11.07 2.20
C THR A 64 13.91 10.77 1.72
N SER A 65 14.37 9.52 1.88
CA SER A 65 15.68 9.09 1.38
C SER A 65 15.72 8.86 -0.14
N TRP A 66 14.56 8.82 -0.81
CA TRP A 66 14.46 8.82 -2.27
C TRP A 66 15.12 10.03 -2.93
N SER A 67 14.94 11.23 -2.36
CA SER A 67 15.57 12.47 -2.86
C SER A 67 17.11 12.35 -2.92
N ILE A 68 17.71 11.61 -1.98
CA ILE A 68 19.15 11.39 -1.91
C ILE A 68 19.63 10.46 -3.01
N LYS A 69 18.85 9.41 -3.32
CA LYS A 69 19.13 8.53 -4.45
C LYS A 69 19.22 9.32 -5.75
N LEU A 70 18.24 10.18 -6.00
CA LEU A 70 18.20 11.01 -7.21
C LEU A 70 19.39 11.98 -7.26
N PHE A 71 19.72 12.61 -6.13
CA PHE A 71 20.87 13.49 -6.01
C PHE A 71 22.19 12.75 -6.31
N LEU A 72 22.44 11.60 -5.68
CA LEU A 72 23.68 10.84 -5.86
C LEU A 72 23.81 10.26 -7.28
N GLN A 73 22.70 9.96 -7.95
CA GLN A 73 22.70 9.53 -9.35
C GLN A 73 23.03 10.69 -10.30
N ARG A 74 22.56 11.90 -10.00
CA ARG A 74 22.70 13.06 -10.87
C ARG A 74 23.96 13.88 -10.63
N PHE A 75 24.40 13.99 -9.38
CA PHE A 75 25.56 14.76 -8.93
C PHE A 75 26.52 13.89 -8.08
N PRO A 76 27.00 12.74 -8.60
CA PRO A 76 27.87 11.84 -7.85
C PRO A 76 29.17 12.52 -7.37
N GLU A 77 29.65 13.54 -8.10
CA GLU A 77 30.83 14.33 -7.75
C GLU A 77 30.67 15.12 -6.45
N ARG A 78 29.43 15.42 -6.02
CA ARG A 78 29.12 16.15 -4.78
C ARG A 78 28.81 15.24 -3.58
N ALA A 79 28.93 13.92 -3.74
CA ALA A 79 28.57 12.96 -2.68
C ALA A 79 29.36 13.18 -1.38
N ASN A 80 30.67 13.40 -1.46
CA ASN A 80 31.52 13.62 -0.29
C ASN A 80 31.15 14.91 0.47
N GLU A 81 30.81 15.97 -0.27
CA GLU A 81 30.32 17.23 0.31
C GLU A 81 29.01 17.00 1.07
N PHE A 82 28.07 16.27 0.45
CA PHE A 82 26.79 15.92 1.06
C PHE A 82 26.96 15.17 2.38
N PHE A 83 27.71 14.07 2.39
CA PHE A 83 27.90 13.29 3.61
C PHE A 83 28.70 14.02 4.68
N ALA A 84 29.57 14.96 4.31
CA ALA A 84 30.21 15.86 5.27
C ALA A 84 29.19 16.77 5.97
N ARG A 85 28.26 17.38 5.22
CA ARG A 85 27.18 18.21 5.79
C ARG A 85 26.16 17.41 6.61
N VAL A 86 25.96 16.12 6.28
CA VAL A 86 25.17 15.19 7.10
C VAL A 86 25.85 14.93 8.44
N ARG A 87 27.15 14.58 8.45
CA ARG A 87 27.91 14.35 9.69
C ARG A 87 28.06 15.63 10.53
N GLU A 88 28.14 16.81 9.90
CA GLU A 88 28.09 18.11 10.58
C GLU A 88 26.74 18.36 11.28
N GLY A 89 25.67 17.69 10.85
CA GLY A 89 24.30 17.90 11.33
C GLY A 89 23.62 19.13 10.73
N ARG A 90 24.12 19.63 9.58
CA ARG A 90 23.44 20.67 8.78
C ARG A 90 22.38 20.08 7.87
N ILE A 91 22.56 18.83 7.47
CA ILE A 91 21.59 18.04 6.71
C ILE A 91 21.24 16.81 7.54
N GLU A 92 19.96 16.45 7.57
CA GLU A 92 19.50 15.19 8.13
C GLU A 92 18.87 14.31 7.05
N VAL A 93 19.24 13.04 7.06
CA VAL A 93 18.61 11.99 6.25
C VAL A 93 17.63 11.23 7.14
N THR A 94 16.36 11.18 6.74
CA THR A 94 15.35 10.38 7.44
C THR A 94 15.29 8.95 6.91
N ALA A 95 14.69 8.06 7.69
CA ALA A 95 14.72 6.63 7.42
C ALA A 95 13.89 6.18 6.22
N LEU A 96 12.71 6.78 6.00
CA LEU A 96 11.74 6.30 5.02
C LEU A 96 12.12 6.70 3.60
N TYR A 97 11.97 5.78 2.65
CA TYR A 97 12.33 6.00 1.24
C TYR A 97 11.31 6.91 0.55
N LEU A 98 10.02 6.71 0.78
CA LEU A 98 8.92 7.54 0.26
C LEU A 98 7.85 7.72 1.36
N GLN A 99 6.87 8.57 1.09
CA GLN A 99 5.65 8.65 1.91
C GLN A 99 4.88 7.32 1.87
N LEU A 100 4.34 6.89 3.01
CA LEU A 100 3.79 5.54 3.17
C LEU A 100 2.28 5.51 3.02
N THR A 101 1.72 4.37 2.66
CA THR A 101 0.28 4.06 2.82
C THR A 101 0.12 2.75 3.59
N ASP A 102 -1.10 2.39 3.97
CA ASP A 102 -1.38 1.08 4.59
C ASP A 102 -1.35 -0.11 3.58
N ILE A 103 -1.00 0.11 2.30
CA ILE A 103 -0.87 -0.97 1.29
C ILE A 103 0.42 -1.78 1.47
N PHE A 104 1.47 -1.20 2.06
CA PHE A 104 2.78 -1.84 2.20
C PHE A 104 2.68 -3.17 2.99
N SER A 105 3.22 -4.25 2.44
CA SER A 105 3.52 -5.44 3.25
C SER A 105 4.67 -5.15 4.21
N TYR A 106 4.81 -5.96 5.27
CA TYR A 106 5.90 -5.81 6.23
C TYR A 106 7.28 -5.84 5.56
N ASP A 107 7.52 -6.82 4.68
CA ASP A 107 8.75 -6.95 3.90
C ASP A 107 9.05 -5.73 3.02
N LEU A 108 8.01 -5.15 2.40
CA LEU A 108 8.17 -3.98 1.55
C LEU A 108 8.46 -2.74 2.40
N LEU A 109 7.78 -2.61 3.54
CA LEU A 109 8.00 -1.56 4.52
C LEU A 109 9.41 -1.63 5.12
N GLU A 110 9.95 -2.83 5.34
CA GLU A 110 11.36 -2.97 5.74
C GLU A 110 12.32 -2.47 4.64
N GLU A 111 12.02 -2.77 3.37
CA GLU A 111 12.83 -2.29 2.26
C GLU A 111 12.86 -0.76 2.17
N THR A 112 11.76 -0.06 2.49
CA THR A 112 11.73 1.42 2.43
C THR A 112 12.73 2.10 3.36
N THR A 113 13.38 1.37 4.24
CA THR A 113 14.38 1.88 5.17
C THR A 113 15.78 1.37 4.87
N ASN A 114 15.92 0.34 4.03
CA ASN A 114 17.22 -0.25 3.68
C ASN A 114 18.13 0.74 2.98
N TYR A 115 17.59 1.58 2.09
CA TYR A 115 18.38 2.55 1.34
C TYR A 115 19.12 3.52 2.27
N ALA A 116 18.40 4.19 3.17
CA ALA A 116 18.98 5.14 4.12
C ALA A 116 19.99 4.48 5.07
N LEU A 117 19.67 3.27 5.58
CA LEU A 117 20.56 2.55 6.50
C LEU A 117 21.85 2.09 5.83
N ASN A 118 21.77 1.64 4.57
CA ASN A 118 22.96 1.27 3.79
C ASN A 118 23.88 2.47 3.57
N LEU A 119 23.32 3.65 3.25
CA LEU A 119 24.10 4.88 3.14
C LEU A 119 24.77 5.25 4.47
N ALA A 120 24.03 5.15 5.58
CA ALA A 120 24.56 5.40 6.92
C ALA A 120 25.76 4.50 7.25
N GLN A 121 25.65 3.21 6.95
CA GLN A 121 26.75 2.27 7.12
C GLN A 121 27.95 2.59 6.22
N GLN A 122 27.72 2.94 4.95
CA GLN A 122 28.77 3.21 3.98
C GLN A 122 29.52 4.52 4.23
N HIS A 123 28.87 5.51 4.84
CA HIS A 123 29.39 6.87 4.98
C HIS A 123 29.50 7.36 6.44
N ASP A 124 29.41 6.43 7.40
CA ASP A 124 29.66 6.65 8.83
C ASP A 124 28.79 7.77 9.44
N PHE A 125 27.47 7.60 9.36
CA PHE A 125 26.49 8.42 10.07
C PHE A 125 25.31 7.59 10.57
N GLU A 126 24.44 8.15 11.40
CA GLU A 126 23.28 7.43 11.95
C GLU A 126 21.96 7.89 11.31
N ILE A 127 21.07 6.93 11.03
CA ILE A 127 19.65 7.18 10.76
C ILE A 127 18.88 6.98 12.05
N VAL A 128 18.31 8.07 12.59
CA VAL A 128 17.65 8.05 13.91
C VAL A 128 16.21 8.57 13.86
N THR A 129 15.84 9.23 12.76
CA THR A 129 14.53 9.86 12.57
C THR A 129 13.87 9.28 11.32
N ALA A 130 12.59 8.93 11.42
CA ALA A 130 11.70 8.79 10.29
C ALA A 130 10.83 10.05 10.19
N MET A 131 10.52 10.49 8.97
CA MET A 131 9.56 11.57 8.72
C MET A 131 8.51 11.07 7.74
N ASN A 132 7.25 11.35 8.05
CA ASN A 132 6.13 11.03 7.17
C ASN A 132 5.03 12.06 7.38
N ASN A 133 4.73 12.82 6.34
CA ASN A 133 3.81 13.95 6.39
C ASN A 133 2.61 13.68 5.48
N ASP A 134 1.59 14.52 5.62
CA ASP A 134 0.36 14.55 4.82
C ASP A 134 -0.58 13.36 5.08
N VAL A 135 -0.05 12.14 5.14
CA VAL A 135 -0.82 10.94 5.51
C VAL A 135 -1.30 11.01 6.96
N ASN A 136 -2.47 10.42 7.21
CA ASN A 136 -3.21 10.61 8.45
C ASN A 136 -3.24 9.36 9.34
N GLY A 137 -2.31 8.42 9.12
CA GLY A 137 -2.07 7.24 9.94
C GLY A 137 -1.07 6.27 9.31
N TRP A 138 -0.70 5.24 10.07
CA TRP A 138 0.23 4.18 9.70
C TRP A 138 -0.11 2.86 10.40
N ALA A 139 0.28 1.75 9.75
CA ALA A 139 0.26 0.42 10.35
C ALA A 139 0.90 0.38 11.77
N TRP A 140 0.20 -0.24 12.73
CA TRP A 140 0.62 -0.27 14.14
C TRP A 140 1.96 -0.99 14.38
N GLY A 141 2.39 -1.85 13.45
CA GLY A 141 3.71 -2.49 13.51
C GLY A 141 4.89 -1.57 13.18
N LEU A 142 4.65 -0.34 12.71
CA LEU A 142 5.70 0.59 12.29
C LEU A 142 6.70 0.93 13.41
N PRO A 143 6.30 1.22 14.67
CA PRO A 143 7.24 1.43 15.77
C PRO A 143 8.15 0.23 16.04
N ASP A 144 7.60 -0.98 15.96
CA ASP A 144 8.38 -2.20 16.18
C ASP A 144 9.45 -2.38 15.09
N MET A 145 9.08 -2.15 13.84
CA MET A 145 10.00 -2.26 12.70
C MET A 145 11.10 -1.20 12.76
N LEU A 146 10.75 0.07 12.96
CA LEU A 146 11.70 1.18 12.99
C LEU A 146 12.67 1.08 14.19
N SER A 147 12.15 0.80 15.39
CA SER A 147 12.98 0.75 16.61
C SER A 147 14.00 -0.37 16.60
N LYS A 148 13.66 -1.55 16.05
CA LYS A 148 14.60 -2.67 15.85
C LYS A 148 15.78 -2.32 14.94
N ARG A 149 15.66 -1.24 14.16
CA ARG A 149 16.66 -0.80 13.17
C ARG A 149 17.38 0.48 13.59
N GLY A 150 17.28 0.84 14.87
CA GLY A 150 18.00 1.98 15.45
C GLY A 150 17.31 3.33 15.27
N VAL A 151 16.16 3.39 14.58
CA VAL A 151 15.34 4.60 14.47
C VAL A 151 14.63 4.85 15.79
N ARG A 152 14.75 6.07 16.32
CA ARG A 152 14.24 6.46 17.64
C ARG A 152 13.11 7.47 17.56
N TYR A 153 13.06 8.25 16.48
CA TYR A 153 12.19 9.40 16.34
C TYR A 153 11.26 9.25 15.14
N MET A 154 10.03 9.73 15.26
CA MET A 154 9.07 9.83 14.17
C MET A 154 8.48 11.23 14.13
N ASP A 155 8.70 11.94 13.04
CA ASP A 155 8.28 13.31 12.84
C ASP A 155 7.14 13.40 11.82
N THR A 156 5.96 13.92 12.21
CA THR A 156 4.80 13.99 11.32
C THR A 156 3.95 15.26 11.47
N ALA A 157 3.46 15.73 10.33
CA ALA A 157 2.36 16.67 10.20
C ALA A 157 1.35 16.05 9.24
N ILE A 158 0.20 15.64 9.77
CA ILE A 158 -0.86 15.08 8.96
C ILE A 158 -1.68 16.16 8.25
N ASN A 159 -2.41 15.75 7.23
CA ASN A 159 -3.46 16.54 6.59
C ASN A 159 -4.84 16.12 7.12
N GLU A 160 -5.59 17.10 7.63
CA GLU A 160 -6.92 16.86 8.23
C GLU A 160 -8.08 17.17 7.26
N THR A 161 -7.80 17.38 5.96
CA THR A 161 -8.85 17.71 4.98
C THR A 161 -9.96 16.66 4.94
N ARG A 162 -9.60 15.37 5.06
CA ARG A 162 -10.57 14.23 5.01
C ARG A 162 -10.59 13.36 6.26
N ALA A 163 -9.77 13.66 7.26
CA ALA A 163 -9.67 12.85 8.47
C ALA A 163 -9.41 13.69 9.72
N LEU A 164 -9.68 13.09 10.88
CA LEU A 164 -9.30 13.69 12.16
C LEU A 164 -7.88 13.28 12.55
N GLY A 165 -7.10 14.24 13.04
CA GLY A 165 -5.85 13.95 13.73
C GLY A 165 -6.02 13.63 15.20
N VAL A 166 -5.06 12.88 15.73
CA VAL A 166 -4.88 12.67 17.17
C VAL A 166 -4.71 14.03 17.85
N ARG A 167 -5.54 14.32 18.86
CA ARG A 167 -5.50 15.54 19.67
C ARG A 167 -4.93 15.26 21.07
N PRO A 168 -4.39 16.26 21.78
CA PRO A 168 -4.12 17.64 21.32
C PRO A 168 -3.03 17.70 20.24
N ARG A 169 -2.99 18.78 19.46
CA ARG A 169 -1.88 19.10 18.53
C ARG A 169 -1.40 20.53 18.82
N PRO A 170 -0.08 20.79 18.74
CA PRO A 170 0.99 19.82 18.55
C PRO A 170 1.17 18.91 19.77
N ALA A 171 1.71 17.70 19.58
CA ALA A 171 1.93 16.73 20.65
C ALA A 171 3.27 16.01 20.54
N PHE A 172 3.83 15.68 21.70
CA PHE A 172 5.04 14.87 21.85
C PHE A 172 4.73 13.69 22.76
N PHE A 173 4.90 12.48 22.26
CA PHE A 173 4.52 11.27 22.97
C PHE A 173 5.36 10.08 22.51
N ARG A 174 5.31 8.98 23.26
CA ARG A 174 5.93 7.73 22.88
C ARG A 174 4.87 6.83 22.24
N TRP A 175 5.08 6.42 21.00
CA TRP A 175 4.20 5.48 20.31
C TRP A 175 4.77 4.06 20.40
N ILE A 176 3.98 3.13 20.93
CA ILE A 176 4.39 1.76 21.26
C ILE A 176 3.65 0.77 20.36
N GLY A 177 4.43 -0.03 19.63
CA GLY A 177 3.94 -1.10 18.76
C GLY A 177 3.45 -2.32 19.55
N PRO A 178 2.75 -3.26 18.89
CA PRO A 178 2.27 -4.48 19.52
C PRO A 178 3.38 -5.36 20.12
N GLN A 179 4.61 -5.29 19.61
CA GLN A 179 5.78 -6.01 20.14
C GLN A 179 6.62 -5.18 21.13
N ASN A 180 6.09 -4.04 21.60
CA ASN A 180 6.71 -3.12 22.55
C ASN A 180 7.95 -2.36 22.04
N GLY A 181 8.24 -2.41 20.74
CA GLY A 181 9.11 -1.44 20.11
C GLY A 181 8.46 -0.06 20.15
N ALA A 182 9.27 0.99 20.33
CA ALA A 182 8.75 2.31 20.64
C ALA A 182 9.54 3.42 19.97
N LEU A 183 8.82 4.46 19.55
CA LEU A 183 9.39 5.68 18.97
C LEU A 183 8.94 6.88 19.79
N LEU A 184 9.82 7.88 19.91
CA LEU A 184 9.42 9.20 20.36
C LEU A 184 8.87 9.97 19.16
N PHE A 185 7.70 10.55 19.33
CA PHE A 185 6.85 11.01 18.23
C PHE A 185 6.59 12.50 18.37
N TRP A 186 6.77 13.27 17.30
CA TRP A 186 6.37 14.67 17.22
C TRP A 186 5.26 14.82 16.19
N HIS A 187 4.06 15.15 16.68
CA HIS A 187 2.88 15.38 15.88
C HIS A 187 2.60 16.89 15.82
N SER A 188 3.06 17.54 14.75
CA SER A 188 2.85 18.98 14.54
C SER A 188 1.48 19.29 13.91
N ASP A 189 1.07 20.56 13.92
CA ASP A 189 -0.23 21.00 13.38
C ASP A 189 -0.36 20.83 11.86
N GLY A 190 0.70 21.09 11.10
CA GLY A 190 0.73 20.98 9.64
C GLY A 190 2.14 21.19 9.10
N TYR A 191 2.42 20.64 7.91
CA TYR A 191 3.76 20.68 7.31
C TYR A 191 4.07 22.02 6.62
N LEU A 192 3.05 22.85 6.40
CA LEU A 192 3.15 24.24 5.92
C LEU A 192 2.89 25.29 7.02
N THR A 193 2.68 24.88 8.27
CA THR A 193 2.28 25.80 9.36
C THR A 193 3.22 27.00 9.46
N GLY A 194 4.55 26.76 9.44
CA GLY A 194 5.55 27.82 9.55
C GLY A 194 5.49 28.87 8.45
N ASN A 195 5.11 28.49 7.22
CA ASN A 195 5.03 29.40 6.07
C ASN A 195 4.01 30.53 6.30
N SER A 196 3.00 30.29 7.13
CA SER A 196 1.96 31.26 7.45
C SER A 196 2.26 32.13 8.68
N LEU A 197 3.25 31.76 9.52
CA LEU A 197 3.41 32.29 10.88
C LEU A 197 4.51 33.35 11.06
N LEU A 198 5.35 33.62 10.05
CA LEU A 198 6.53 34.50 10.17
C LEU A 198 6.21 36.01 10.18
N SER A 199 5.24 36.41 11.00
CA SER A 199 4.99 37.80 11.42
C SER A 199 4.71 37.85 12.91
N GLU A 200 4.99 39.01 13.56
CA GLU A 200 4.77 39.19 14.99
C GLU A 200 3.34 38.82 15.40
N SER A 201 2.35 39.41 14.71
CA SER A 201 0.94 39.24 15.06
C SER A 201 0.47 37.79 14.96
N LYS A 202 0.86 37.08 13.90
CA LYS A 202 0.45 35.69 13.66
C LYS A 202 1.14 34.73 14.62
N MET A 203 2.45 34.90 14.84
CA MET A 203 3.18 34.09 15.81
C MET A 203 2.68 34.31 17.23
N ALA A 204 2.46 35.56 17.65
CA ALA A 204 1.94 35.87 18.98
C ALA A 204 0.56 35.23 19.21
N THR A 205 -0.33 35.33 18.20
CA THR A 205 -1.65 34.69 18.23
C THR A 205 -1.54 33.17 18.34
N PHE A 206 -0.67 32.55 17.54
CA PHE A 206 -0.43 31.11 17.57
C PHE A 206 0.07 30.63 18.94
N LEU A 207 1.11 31.27 19.48
CA LEU A 207 1.67 30.92 20.79
C LEU A 207 0.64 31.14 21.92
N LYS A 208 -0.12 32.23 21.87
CA LYS A 208 -1.16 32.48 22.88
C LYS A 208 -2.25 31.43 22.85
N ASN A 209 -2.64 30.97 21.66
CA ASN A 209 -3.60 29.88 21.51
C ASN A 209 -3.06 28.57 22.11
N LEU A 210 -1.76 28.31 22.00
CA LEU A 210 -1.13 27.16 22.68
C LEU A 210 -1.17 27.32 24.21
N GLU A 211 -0.88 28.51 24.74
CA GLU A 211 -1.00 28.79 26.18
C GLU A 211 -2.44 28.55 26.68
N ASN A 212 -3.43 29.06 25.96
CA ASN A 212 -4.84 28.92 26.30
C ASN A 212 -5.33 27.47 26.23
N LYS A 213 -4.76 26.66 25.32
CA LYS A 213 -5.02 25.22 25.21
C LYS A 213 -4.24 24.38 26.25
N GLY A 214 -3.45 25.02 27.12
CA GLY A 214 -2.70 24.33 28.17
C GLY A 214 -1.41 23.66 27.69
N TYR A 215 -0.83 24.09 26.56
CA TYR A 215 0.47 23.57 26.11
C TYR A 215 1.53 23.80 27.21
N PRO A 216 2.17 22.74 27.74
CA PRO A 216 2.94 22.87 28.97
C PRO A 216 4.37 23.38 28.77
N HIS A 217 4.84 23.48 27.52
CA HIS A 217 6.24 23.78 27.23
C HIS A 217 6.45 25.20 26.72
N ASN A 218 7.69 25.65 26.81
CA ASN A 218 8.17 26.92 26.29
C ASN A 218 8.95 26.76 24.97
N SER A 219 8.93 25.56 24.41
CA SER A 219 9.65 25.20 23.18
C SER A 219 8.71 24.47 22.24
N ILE A 220 8.83 24.72 20.94
CA ILE A 220 7.99 24.10 19.91
C ILE A 220 8.79 23.94 18.61
N ALA A 221 8.63 22.81 17.93
CA ALA A 221 9.06 22.68 16.54
C ALA A 221 7.92 22.96 15.57
N ILE A 222 8.20 23.79 14.57
CA ILE A 222 7.28 24.16 13.51
C ILE A 222 7.93 23.78 12.19
N ARG A 223 7.21 23.00 11.38
CA ARG A 223 7.62 22.68 10.02
C ARG A 223 7.46 23.89 9.11
N ILE A 224 8.42 24.06 8.22
CA ILE A 224 8.43 25.14 7.24
C ILE A 224 9.07 24.67 5.94
N GLN A 225 8.60 25.21 4.82
CA GLN A 225 9.15 24.98 3.49
C GLN A 225 9.65 26.28 2.86
N GLY A 226 10.42 26.20 1.77
CA GLY A 226 10.90 27.41 1.08
C GLY A 226 9.80 28.21 0.37
N ALA A 227 8.67 27.55 0.06
CA ALA A 227 7.44 28.12 -0.46
C ALA A 227 6.23 27.39 0.13
N ALA A 228 5.04 27.98 0.09
CA ALA A 228 3.84 27.45 0.74
C ALA A 228 3.06 26.46 -0.16
N HIS A 229 3.74 25.44 -0.68
CA HIS A 229 3.15 24.39 -1.53
C HIS A 229 3.99 23.11 -1.44
N ASP A 230 3.46 21.99 -1.92
CA ASP A 230 4.19 20.71 -1.96
C ASP A 230 5.32 20.76 -2.99
N ASN A 231 6.34 19.91 -2.82
CA ASN A 231 7.56 19.90 -3.61
C ASN A 231 8.27 21.28 -3.67
N ALA A 232 8.16 22.09 -2.63
CA ALA A 232 8.78 23.42 -2.60
C ALA A 232 10.31 23.35 -2.60
N PRO A 233 10.99 24.30 -3.26
CA PRO A 233 12.45 24.39 -3.24
C PRO A 233 12.98 24.77 -1.84
N PRO A 234 14.27 24.54 -1.56
CA PRO A 234 14.93 25.09 -0.39
C PRO A 234 14.93 26.63 -0.43
N GLY A 235 14.60 27.27 0.69
CA GLY A 235 14.56 28.73 0.82
C GLY A 235 15.68 29.30 1.68
N LEU A 236 16.76 29.80 1.07
CA LEU A 236 17.84 30.52 1.78
C LEU A 236 17.34 31.74 2.57
N TRP A 237 16.24 32.34 2.12
CA TRP A 237 15.60 33.50 2.76
C TRP A 237 15.27 33.26 4.24
N LEU A 238 15.03 32.00 4.65
CA LEU A 238 14.75 31.64 6.04
C LEU A 238 15.87 32.04 6.99
N CYS A 239 17.14 31.91 6.59
CA CYS A 239 18.28 32.29 7.42
C CYS A 239 18.27 33.79 7.72
N LYS A 240 18.00 34.61 6.69
CA LYS A 240 17.88 36.07 6.80
C LYS A 240 16.68 36.44 7.68
N THR A 241 15.55 35.75 7.54
CA THR A 241 14.35 36.00 8.36
C THR A 241 14.59 35.66 9.82
N VAL A 242 15.18 34.51 10.13
CA VAL A 242 15.50 34.09 11.50
C VAL A 242 16.46 35.06 12.17
N ARG A 243 17.52 35.48 11.47
CA ARG A 243 18.46 36.48 11.98
C ARG A 243 17.77 37.82 12.29
N ARG A 244 17.05 38.38 11.31
CA ARG A 244 16.30 39.65 11.50
C ARG A 244 15.30 39.55 12.65
N TRP A 245 14.63 38.42 12.79
CA TRP A 245 13.72 38.16 13.90
C TRP A 245 14.45 38.20 15.24
N ASN A 246 15.56 37.46 15.35
CA ASN A 246 16.34 37.38 16.58
C ASN A 246 17.03 38.70 16.94
N GLU A 247 17.34 39.55 15.97
CA GLU A 247 17.81 40.93 16.17
C GLU A 247 16.67 41.86 16.64
N SER A 248 15.44 41.66 16.13
CA SER A 248 14.29 42.51 16.42
C SER A 248 13.58 42.19 17.74
N PHE A 249 13.60 40.92 18.15
CA PHE A 249 12.85 40.44 19.31
C PHE A 249 13.76 39.72 20.30
N ASN A 250 13.68 40.10 21.58
CA ASN A 250 14.32 39.36 22.66
C ASN A 250 13.58 38.04 22.97
N ASN A 251 12.27 38.01 22.70
CA ASN A 251 11.38 36.87 22.87
C ASN A 251 10.18 36.99 21.91
N PRO A 252 9.73 35.91 21.23
CA PRO A 252 10.37 34.59 21.11
C PRO A 252 11.64 34.60 20.25
N LYS A 253 12.52 33.61 20.45
CA LYS A 253 13.67 33.36 19.57
C LYS A 253 13.37 32.23 18.56
N LEU A 254 13.89 32.39 17.35
CA LEU A 254 13.80 31.40 16.27
C LEU A 254 15.14 30.68 16.06
N TYR A 255 15.08 29.39 15.73
CA TYR A 255 16.25 28.55 15.43
C TYR A 255 15.95 27.66 14.22
N LEU A 256 16.79 27.67 13.20
CA LEU A 256 16.80 26.65 12.14
C LEU A 256 17.53 25.41 12.66
N VAL A 257 16.86 24.28 12.60
CA VAL A 257 17.38 23.00 13.08
C VAL A 257 16.92 21.84 12.19
N THR A 258 17.60 20.71 12.29
CA THR A 258 17.10 19.44 11.75
C THR A 258 16.07 18.81 12.69
N ALA A 259 15.28 17.85 12.21
CA ALA A 259 14.30 17.13 13.02
C ALA A 259 14.96 16.40 14.22
N ARG A 260 16.08 15.68 14.01
CA ARG A 260 16.90 15.06 15.06
C ARG A 260 17.29 16.05 16.13
N GLN A 261 17.75 17.24 15.75
CA GLN A 261 18.15 18.27 16.71
C GLN A 261 16.97 18.74 17.57
N TRP A 262 15.77 18.85 16.98
CA TRP A 262 14.55 19.09 17.76
C TRP A 262 14.27 17.96 18.75
N PHE A 263 14.28 16.69 18.34
CA PHE A 263 14.04 15.56 19.24
C PHE A 263 15.07 15.47 20.38
N GLU A 264 16.36 15.65 20.06
CA GLU A 264 17.45 15.65 21.06
C GLU A 264 17.33 16.84 22.02
N HIS A 265 16.84 17.99 21.55
CA HIS A 265 16.54 19.14 22.39
C HIS A 265 15.32 18.89 23.29
N ALA A 266 14.20 18.47 22.69
CA ALA A 266 12.92 18.26 23.34
C ALA A 266 13.03 17.17 24.41
N SER A 267 13.60 16.01 24.10
CA SER A 267 13.74 14.89 25.05
C SER A 267 14.52 15.24 26.32
N LYS A 268 15.51 16.13 26.24
CA LYS A 268 16.32 16.57 27.40
C LYS A 268 15.65 17.65 28.25
N ARG A 269 14.70 18.40 27.68
CA ARG A 269 14.08 19.58 28.31
C ARG A 269 12.56 19.50 28.41
N TRP A 270 11.99 18.33 28.12
CA TRP A 270 10.56 18.11 28.25
C TRP A 270 10.18 18.19 29.73
N SER A 271 9.41 19.21 30.09
CA SER A 271 9.13 19.58 31.47
C SER A 271 8.06 18.71 32.16
N SER A 272 7.47 17.76 31.43
CA SER A 272 6.40 16.89 31.89
C SER A 272 6.71 15.44 31.53
N PRO A 273 6.07 14.44 32.16
CA PRO A 273 6.13 13.06 31.67
C PRO A 273 5.68 12.99 30.21
N ILE A 274 6.43 12.27 29.37
CA ILE A 274 6.05 12.03 27.97
C ILE A 274 4.94 10.97 27.96
N PRO A 275 3.73 11.28 27.46
CA PRO A 275 2.64 10.31 27.38
C PRO A 275 3.03 9.10 26.53
N GLU A 276 2.53 7.92 26.88
CA GLU A 276 2.73 6.69 26.10
C GLU A 276 1.41 6.23 25.49
N PHE A 277 1.42 5.88 24.20
CA PHE A 277 0.27 5.35 23.49
C PHE A 277 0.58 3.98 22.90
N LYS A 278 -0.19 2.97 23.32
CA LYS A 278 -0.18 1.61 22.75
C LYS A 278 -1.48 1.38 22.02
N ALA A 279 -1.62 2.01 20.85
CA ALA A 279 -2.81 1.95 20.02
C ALA A 279 -2.45 2.01 18.54
N ALA A 280 -3.30 1.39 17.71
CA ALA A 280 -3.25 1.54 16.28
C ALA A 280 -3.70 2.95 15.86
N TRP A 281 -3.06 3.49 14.84
CA TRP A 281 -3.43 4.75 14.19
C TRP A 281 -3.47 4.51 12.68
N PRO A 282 -4.44 3.76 12.16
CA PRO A 282 -4.50 3.38 10.74
C PRO A 282 -4.68 4.62 9.85
N ASP A 283 -4.36 4.50 8.56
CA ASP A 283 -4.53 5.53 7.53
C ASP A 283 -6.00 5.70 7.14
N TRP A 284 -6.59 6.83 7.50
CA TRP A 284 -7.97 7.22 7.18
C TRP A 284 -8.09 7.74 5.73
N TRP A 285 -6.97 7.98 5.03
CA TRP A 285 -6.93 8.37 3.62
C TRP A 285 -6.79 7.18 2.66
N SER A 286 -7.24 6.00 3.10
CA SER A 286 -7.22 4.78 2.28
C SER A 286 -8.14 4.79 1.06
N ASP A 287 -8.85 5.89 0.77
CA ASP A 287 -9.75 6.04 -0.39
C ASP A 287 -8.99 5.98 -1.72
N GLY A 288 -7.75 6.47 -1.78
CA GLY A 288 -6.89 6.33 -2.95
C GLY A 288 -6.59 4.85 -3.29
N SER A 289 -6.36 4.02 -2.26
CA SER A 289 -6.21 2.58 -2.44
C SER A 289 -7.46 1.94 -3.05
N GLY A 290 -8.63 2.43 -2.63
CA GLY A 290 -9.94 2.02 -3.13
C GLY A 290 -10.24 2.51 -4.55
N SER A 291 -9.84 3.73 -4.90
CA SER A 291 -10.02 4.27 -6.26
C SER A 291 -9.20 3.51 -7.30
N ALA A 292 -8.09 2.91 -6.88
CA ALA A 292 -7.21 2.05 -7.67
C ALA A 292 -7.33 0.56 -7.33
N THR A 293 -8.52 0.05 -7.00
CA THR A 293 -8.71 -1.32 -6.47
C THR A 293 -8.05 -2.41 -7.34
N ASN A 294 -8.09 -2.28 -8.66
CA ASN A 294 -7.48 -3.27 -9.57
C ASN A 294 -5.96 -3.27 -9.47
N GLU A 295 -5.33 -2.10 -9.50
CA GLU A 295 -3.90 -1.90 -9.37
C GLU A 295 -3.42 -2.29 -7.96
N THR A 296 -4.18 -1.94 -6.93
CA THR A 296 -3.95 -2.36 -5.53
C THR A 296 -3.93 -3.89 -5.43
N LYS A 297 -4.89 -4.59 -6.04
CA LYS A 297 -4.91 -6.06 -6.12
C LYS A 297 -3.62 -6.60 -6.77
N LEU A 298 -3.20 -6.01 -7.89
CA LEU A 298 -1.98 -6.42 -8.60
C LEU A 298 -0.73 -6.25 -7.72
N VAL A 299 -0.61 -5.13 -7.00
CA VAL A 299 0.53 -4.86 -6.12
C VAL A 299 0.52 -5.77 -4.89
N ARG A 300 -0.65 -6.05 -4.29
CA ARG A 300 -0.77 -7.02 -3.19
C ARG A 300 -0.34 -8.42 -3.63
N LYS A 301 -0.71 -8.85 -4.84
CA LYS A 301 -0.20 -10.10 -5.44
C LYS A 301 1.33 -10.03 -5.62
N ALA A 302 1.85 -8.94 -6.16
CA ALA A 302 3.29 -8.77 -6.38
C ALA A 302 4.10 -8.81 -5.07
N GLN A 303 3.60 -8.18 -4.00
CA GLN A 303 4.21 -8.23 -2.67
C GLN A 303 4.29 -9.68 -2.15
N ALA A 304 3.20 -10.46 -2.29
CA ALA A 304 3.18 -11.88 -1.90
C ALA A 304 4.12 -12.74 -2.78
N ASN A 305 4.22 -12.44 -4.07
CA ASN A 305 5.17 -13.09 -4.98
C ASN A 305 6.61 -12.79 -4.58
N LEU A 306 6.95 -11.53 -4.27
CA LEU A 306 8.30 -11.13 -3.85
C LEU A 306 8.75 -11.86 -2.59
N GLU A 307 7.84 -12.05 -1.62
CA GLU A 307 8.11 -12.88 -0.44
C GLU A 307 8.29 -14.35 -0.83
N SER A 308 7.41 -14.89 -1.66
CA SER A 308 7.47 -16.27 -2.15
C SER A 308 8.78 -16.55 -2.90
N ILE A 309 9.26 -15.60 -3.70
CA ILE A 309 10.54 -15.65 -4.41
C ILE A 309 11.72 -15.75 -3.43
N LYS A 310 11.75 -14.94 -2.35
CA LYS A 310 12.80 -15.05 -1.32
C LYS A 310 12.82 -16.44 -0.67
N ARG A 311 11.65 -17.00 -0.40
CA ARG A 311 11.52 -18.32 0.23
C ARG A 311 11.89 -19.45 -0.74
N LEU A 312 11.50 -19.31 -2.01
CA LEU A 312 11.87 -20.22 -3.08
C LEU A 312 13.38 -20.23 -3.33
N ALA A 313 14.00 -19.06 -3.41
CA ALA A 313 15.45 -18.86 -3.50
C ALA A 313 16.18 -19.64 -2.39
N LYS A 314 15.73 -19.48 -1.15
CA LYS A 314 16.27 -20.20 0.01
C LYS A 314 16.08 -21.71 -0.10
N ALA A 315 14.89 -22.17 -0.50
CA ALA A 315 14.60 -23.60 -0.64
C ALA A 315 15.42 -24.27 -1.75
N GLN A 316 15.79 -23.52 -2.80
CA GLN A 316 16.61 -24.00 -3.90
C GLN A 316 18.11 -23.74 -3.71
N CYS A 317 18.51 -23.02 -2.66
CA CYS A 317 19.88 -22.52 -2.47
C CYS A 317 20.40 -21.71 -3.68
N GLU A 318 19.51 -20.95 -4.34
CA GLU A 318 19.81 -20.10 -5.50
C GLU A 318 19.36 -18.66 -5.21
N ALA A 319 20.18 -17.66 -5.55
CA ALA A 319 19.76 -16.26 -5.42
C ALA A 319 18.80 -15.88 -6.55
N PRO A 320 17.76 -15.06 -6.30
CA PRO A 320 16.94 -14.54 -7.37
C PRO A 320 17.76 -13.59 -8.26
N PRO A 321 17.48 -13.50 -9.57
CA PRO A 321 18.03 -12.48 -10.44
C PRO A 321 17.83 -11.05 -9.90
N GLU A 322 18.87 -10.49 -9.28
CA GLU A 322 18.80 -9.26 -8.47
C GLU A 322 18.15 -8.08 -9.21
N LEU A 323 18.54 -7.84 -10.47
CA LEU A 323 18.00 -6.73 -11.26
C LEU A 323 16.49 -6.81 -11.44
N ARG A 324 15.95 -8.00 -11.73
CA ARG A 324 14.51 -8.21 -11.93
C ARG A 324 13.77 -8.15 -10.60
N TYR A 325 14.35 -8.74 -9.55
CA TYR A 325 13.80 -8.68 -8.20
C TYR A 325 13.65 -7.22 -7.72
N LYS A 326 14.73 -6.43 -7.82
CA LYS A 326 14.72 -5.02 -7.46
C LYS A 326 13.80 -4.18 -8.33
N ARG A 327 13.66 -4.51 -9.62
CA ARG A 327 12.69 -3.84 -10.51
C ARG A 327 11.25 -4.04 -10.03
N ALA A 328 10.87 -5.27 -9.71
CA ALA A 328 9.55 -5.57 -9.16
C ALA A 328 9.32 -4.92 -7.79
N GLN A 329 10.32 -5.01 -6.89
CA GLN A 329 10.26 -4.43 -5.55
C GLN A 329 10.13 -2.90 -5.59
N ASN A 330 10.95 -2.21 -6.39
CA ASN A 330 10.87 -0.77 -6.56
C ASN A 330 9.52 -0.36 -7.17
N ALA A 331 9.03 -1.07 -8.19
CA ALA A 331 7.72 -0.77 -8.76
C ALA A 331 6.60 -0.92 -7.72
N ALA A 332 6.64 -1.92 -6.84
CA ALA A 332 5.68 -2.04 -5.75
C ALA A 332 5.78 -0.87 -4.75
N ILE A 333 6.98 -0.41 -4.41
CA ILE A 333 7.21 0.76 -3.53
C ILE A 333 6.64 2.04 -4.17
N TYR A 334 6.95 2.29 -5.44
CA TYR A 334 6.49 3.48 -6.17
C TYR A 334 4.97 3.50 -6.37
N PHE A 335 4.31 2.34 -6.54
CA PHE A 335 2.85 2.32 -6.53
C PHE A 335 2.28 2.58 -5.12
N SER A 336 2.94 2.07 -4.08
CA SER A 336 2.37 2.11 -2.73
C SER A 336 2.56 3.47 -2.02
N GLU A 337 3.29 4.43 -2.60
CA GLU A 337 3.38 5.79 -2.03
C GLU A 337 2.03 6.53 -2.07
N HIS A 338 1.88 7.59 -1.27
CA HIS A 338 0.58 8.18 -0.94
C HIS A 338 -0.13 9.03 -2.01
N THR A 339 0.53 9.43 -3.11
CA THR A 339 -0.13 10.24 -4.15
C THR A 339 -0.90 9.37 -5.15
N TRP A 340 -2.15 9.71 -5.42
CA TRP A 340 -3.05 8.90 -6.27
C TRP A 340 -3.47 9.58 -7.58
N GLY A 341 -3.31 10.89 -7.68
CA GLY A 341 -3.66 11.68 -8.85
C GLY A 341 -3.00 13.06 -8.77
N ALA A 342 -3.08 13.82 -9.87
CA ALA A 342 -2.64 15.21 -9.88
C ALA A 342 -3.58 16.09 -9.02
N TRP A 343 -3.10 17.25 -8.57
CA TRP A 343 -3.92 18.23 -7.82
C TRP A 343 -5.23 18.62 -8.50
N CYS A 344 -5.30 18.52 -9.84
CA CYS A 344 -6.49 18.83 -10.63
C CYS A 344 -7.31 17.59 -11.03
N SER A 345 -7.01 16.38 -10.54
CA SER A 345 -7.64 15.16 -11.07
C SER A 345 -9.15 15.06 -10.85
N THR A 346 -9.68 15.76 -9.85
CA THR A 346 -11.14 15.85 -9.63
C THR A 346 -11.80 16.90 -10.50
N ASP A 347 -11.14 18.05 -10.66
CA ASP A 347 -11.73 19.25 -11.25
C ASP A 347 -11.55 19.28 -12.77
N ASP A 348 -10.40 18.79 -13.25
CA ASP A 348 -10.09 18.56 -14.66
C ASP A 348 -9.48 17.15 -14.84
N PRO A 349 -10.31 16.10 -14.83
CA PRO A 349 -9.85 14.72 -15.03
C PRO A 349 -9.24 14.49 -16.42
N SER A 350 -9.55 15.36 -17.39
CA SER A 350 -9.02 15.28 -18.74
C SER A 350 -7.67 15.99 -18.92
N HIS A 351 -7.24 16.77 -17.91
CA HIS A 351 -5.98 17.48 -17.94
C HIS A 351 -4.82 16.50 -18.21
N ILE A 352 -3.87 16.92 -19.03
CA ILE A 352 -2.71 16.07 -19.38
C ILE A 352 -1.93 15.61 -18.14
N LEU A 353 -1.87 16.44 -17.08
CA LEU A 353 -1.28 16.05 -15.80
C LEU A 353 -2.06 14.92 -15.13
N SER A 354 -3.39 15.06 -14.96
CA SER A 354 -4.26 14.03 -14.38
C SER A 354 -4.09 12.68 -15.08
N VAL A 355 -4.15 12.68 -16.41
CA VAL A 355 -4.01 11.47 -17.22
C VAL A 355 -2.59 10.89 -17.15
N SER A 356 -1.55 11.73 -17.23
CA SER A 356 -0.15 11.26 -17.22
C SER A 356 0.25 10.69 -15.87
N GLN A 357 -0.22 11.29 -14.77
CA GLN A 357 0.07 10.82 -13.42
C GLN A 357 -0.59 9.49 -13.13
N TRP A 358 -1.86 9.34 -13.50
CA TRP A 358 -2.54 8.06 -13.37
C TRP A 358 -1.83 6.96 -14.17
N ASN A 359 -1.47 7.24 -15.43
CA ASN A 359 -0.73 6.27 -16.25
C ASN A 359 0.61 5.86 -15.62
N SER A 360 1.35 6.82 -15.05
CA SER A 360 2.64 6.56 -14.38
C SER A 360 2.45 5.70 -13.12
N LYS A 361 1.49 6.08 -12.26
CA LYS A 361 1.11 5.35 -11.05
C LYS A 361 0.68 3.91 -11.38
N ALA A 362 -0.30 3.75 -12.28
CA ALA A 362 -0.80 2.44 -12.68
C ALA A 362 0.30 1.57 -13.30
N ALA A 363 1.19 2.14 -14.14
CA ALA A 363 2.29 1.40 -14.75
C ALA A 363 3.22 0.74 -13.72
N HIS A 364 3.43 1.35 -12.54
CA HIS A 364 4.16 0.72 -11.44
C HIS A 364 3.48 -0.55 -10.94
N ALA A 365 2.15 -0.56 -10.80
CA ALA A 365 1.41 -1.75 -10.36
C ALA A 365 1.53 -2.90 -11.37
N TYR A 366 1.31 -2.62 -12.65
CA TYR A 366 1.44 -3.63 -13.71
C TYR A 366 2.88 -4.13 -13.81
N ARG A 367 3.89 -3.24 -13.68
CA ARG A 367 5.30 -3.65 -13.68
C ARG A 367 5.64 -4.54 -12.49
N ALA A 368 5.19 -4.21 -11.29
CA ALA A 368 5.40 -5.06 -10.11
C ALA A 368 4.79 -6.46 -10.31
N ALA A 369 3.55 -6.52 -10.79
CA ALA A 369 2.86 -7.78 -11.03
C ALA A 369 3.53 -8.63 -12.11
N LEU A 370 3.78 -8.07 -13.31
CA LEU A 370 4.38 -8.79 -14.43
C LEU A 370 5.78 -9.30 -14.11
N GLU A 371 6.62 -8.46 -13.49
CA GLU A 371 7.99 -8.85 -13.16
C GLU A 371 8.05 -9.92 -12.08
N SER A 372 7.22 -9.80 -11.04
CA SER A 372 7.19 -10.80 -9.96
C SER A 372 6.56 -12.11 -10.42
N ASP A 373 5.52 -12.08 -11.25
CA ASP A 373 4.90 -13.27 -11.84
C ASP A 373 5.88 -13.98 -12.78
N ALA A 374 6.55 -13.26 -13.68
CA ALA A 374 7.52 -13.88 -14.58
C ALA A 374 8.71 -14.45 -13.80
N LEU A 375 9.19 -13.74 -12.77
CA LEU A 375 10.34 -14.19 -11.98
C LEU A 375 10.03 -15.46 -11.16
N ILE A 376 8.85 -15.56 -10.56
CA ILE A 376 8.48 -16.78 -9.82
C ILE A 376 8.34 -17.98 -10.77
N GLN A 377 7.79 -17.78 -11.98
CA GLN A 377 7.69 -18.85 -12.98
C GLN A 377 9.09 -19.33 -13.44
N ASP A 378 10.00 -18.42 -13.74
CA ASP A 378 11.38 -18.75 -14.13
C ASP A 378 12.14 -19.53 -13.06
N MET A 379 11.88 -19.22 -11.78
CA MET A 379 12.50 -19.93 -10.66
C MET A 379 11.84 -21.29 -10.36
N LEU A 380 10.55 -21.45 -10.66
CA LEU A 380 9.86 -22.74 -10.52
C LEU A 380 10.23 -23.73 -11.63
N ALA A 381 10.63 -23.22 -12.80
CA ALA A 381 11.02 -24.02 -13.95
C ALA A 381 12.10 -25.06 -13.60
N LEU A 382 11.92 -26.28 -14.09
CA LEU A 382 12.88 -27.37 -13.92
C LEU A 382 14.08 -27.15 -14.83
N LYS A 383 15.16 -26.54 -14.32
CA LYS A 383 16.35 -26.17 -15.12
C LYS A 383 17.18 -27.37 -15.60
N ASN A 384 17.11 -28.54 -14.92
CA ASN A 384 18.10 -29.62 -15.10
C ASN A 384 17.52 -31.04 -15.33
N GLN A 385 16.19 -31.21 -15.38
CA GLN A 385 15.58 -32.53 -15.64
C GLN A 385 14.32 -32.34 -16.50
N LYS A 386 14.36 -32.86 -17.73
CA LYS A 386 13.14 -33.00 -18.53
C LYS A 386 12.38 -34.23 -18.00
N PRO A 387 11.18 -34.06 -17.44
CA PRO A 387 10.42 -35.19 -16.93
C PRO A 387 10.01 -36.11 -18.11
N GLU A 388 9.85 -37.41 -17.84
CA GLU A 388 9.43 -38.40 -18.85
C GLU A 388 8.01 -38.15 -19.38
N CYS A 389 7.18 -37.46 -18.60
CA CYS A 389 5.83 -37.04 -18.93
C CYS A 389 5.59 -35.60 -18.44
N PRO A 390 4.53 -34.92 -18.92
CA PRO A 390 4.16 -33.61 -18.42
C PRO A 390 3.85 -33.64 -16.91
N VAL A 391 4.44 -32.70 -16.17
CA VAL A 391 4.23 -32.57 -14.71
C VAL A 391 3.98 -31.13 -14.31
N ILE A 392 3.22 -30.95 -13.23
CA ILE A 392 3.02 -29.66 -12.58
C ILE A 392 3.78 -29.68 -11.27
N ARG A 393 4.71 -28.73 -11.11
CA ARG A 393 5.44 -28.55 -9.85
C ARG A 393 4.84 -27.41 -9.07
N VAL A 394 4.50 -27.67 -7.80
CA VAL A 394 3.89 -26.69 -6.90
C VAL A 394 4.83 -26.49 -5.72
N PHE A 395 5.02 -25.23 -5.31
CA PHE A 395 5.79 -24.85 -4.13
C PHE A 395 4.89 -24.22 -3.09
N ASN A 396 5.00 -24.66 -1.84
CA ASN A 396 4.36 -23.99 -0.71
C ASN A 396 5.36 -23.05 -0.03
N PRO A 397 5.24 -21.72 -0.20
CA PRO A 397 6.15 -20.78 0.43
C PRO A 397 5.89 -20.64 1.93
N LEU A 398 4.82 -21.20 2.52
CA LEU A 398 4.53 -21.00 3.94
C LEU A 398 5.42 -21.86 4.85
N ASN A 399 5.60 -21.39 6.08
CA ASN A 399 6.30 -22.10 7.15
C ASN A 399 5.44 -23.19 7.83
N GLN A 400 4.35 -23.61 7.17
CA GLN A 400 3.42 -24.64 7.64
C GLN A 400 2.91 -25.45 6.46
N THR A 401 2.51 -26.70 6.71
CA THR A 401 1.83 -27.53 5.72
C THR A 401 0.51 -26.88 5.31
N ARG A 402 0.19 -26.89 4.01
CA ARG A 402 -1.03 -26.27 3.49
C ARG A 402 -1.66 -27.12 2.39
N SER A 403 -2.98 -27.15 2.37
CA SER A 403 -3.78 -27.60 1.23
C SER A 403 -4.46 -26.39 0.62
N ASP A 404 -4.30 -26.18 -0.69
CA ASP A 404 -4.96 -25.06 -1.38
C ASP A 404 -5.14 -25.33 -2.87
N ILE A 405 -5.87 -24.43 -3.53
CA ILE A 405 -6.16 -24.46 -4.95
C ILE A 405 -4.96 -23.95 -5.72
N VAL A 406 -4.61 -24.71 -6.76
CA VAL A 406 -3.67 -24.33 -7.79
C VAL A 406 -4.47 -24.03 -9.05
N GLU A 407 -4.20 -22.88 -9.67
CA GLU A 407 -4.79 -22.45 -10.94
C GLU A 407 -3.66 -22.08 -11.91
N LEU A 408 -3.70 -22.64 -13.13
CA LEU A 408 -2.76 -22.31 -14.20
C LEU A 408 -3.38 -22.57 -15.58
N ILE A 409 -2.79 -21.98 -16.61
CA ILE A 409 -3.12 -22.27 -18.01
C ILE A 409 -2.04 -23.21 -18.54
N VAL A 410 -2.45 -24.31 -19.18
CA VAL A 410 -1.54 -25.30 -19.78
C VAL A 410 -1.90 -25.46 -21.24
N ALA A 411 -0.93 -25.29 -22.15
CA ALA A 411 -1.18 -25.53 -23.57
C ALA A 411 -1.36 -27.04 -23.82
N ASP A 412 -2.21 -27.40 -24.76
CA ASP A 412 -2.45 -28.81 -25.09
C ASP A 412 -1.17 -29.50 -25.57
N GLU A 413 -0.31 -28.77 -26.29
CA GLU A 413 1.02 -29.23 -26.71
C GLU A 413 1.95 -29.55 -25.53
N ASP A 414 1.88 -28.75 -24.45
CA ASP A 414 2.66 -28.98 -23.23
C ASP A 414 2.18 -30.25 -22.48
N LEU A 415 0.92 -30.65 -22.71
CA LEU A 415 0.34 -31.93 -22.27
C LEU A 415 0.66 -33.07 -23.26
N GLY A 416 1.41 -32.80 -24.32
CA GLY A 416 1.80 -33.74 -25.36
C GLY A 416 0.68 -34.12 -26.32
N PHE A 417 -0.40 -33.33 -26.42
CA PHE A 417 -1.39 -33.50 -27.47
C PHE A 417 -0.89 -32.83 -28.76
N GLU A 418 -1.10 -33.48 -29.90
CA GLU A 418 -0.79 -32.89 -31.18
C GLU A 418 -1.72 -31.69 -31.44
N PRO A 419 -1.22 -30.60 -32.04
CA PRO A 419 -2.08 -29.50 -32.43
C PRO A 419 -3.14 -30.00 -33.41
N GLU A 420 -4.42 -29.85 -33.09
CA GLU A 420 -5.47 -30.10 -34.08
C GLU A 420 -5.37 -29.02 -35.18
N GLU A 421 -5.65 -29.36 -36.45
CA GLU A 421 -5.56 -28.43 -37.61
C GLU A 421 -6.47 -27.18 -37.53
N TRP A 422 -7.29 -27.01 -36.48
CA TRP A 422 -8.31 -25.97 -36.35
C TRP A 422 -7.77 -24.61 -35.88
N ILE A 423 -6.86 -24.01 -36.64
CA ILE A 423 -6.49 -22.60 -36.46
C ILE A 423 -7.36 -21.72 -37.35
N LYS A 424 -8.64 -21.52 -37.01
CA LYS A 424 -9.47 -20.41 -37.58
C LYS A 424 -10.52 -19.80 -36.65
N THR A 425 -10.86 -20.40 -35.52
CA THR A 425 -11.85 -19.82 -34.58
C THR A 425 -11.18 -18.95 -33.52
N PRO A 426 -11.68 -17.73 -33.23
CA PRO A 426 -11.03 -16.81 -32.29
C PRO A 426 -11.04 -17.28 -30.82
N ILE A 427 -11.89 -18.24 -30.45
CA ILE A 427 -12.07 -18.76 -29.09
C ILE A 427 -12.38 -20.26 -29.19
N ARG A 428 -11.69 -21.10 -28.40
CA ARG A 428 -11.99 -22.53 -28.29
C ARG A 428 -13.36 -22.71 -27.60
N THR A 429 -14.30 -23.40 -28.24
CA THR A 429 -15.66 -23.62 -27.73
C THR A 429 -15.88 -25.00 -27.11
N THR A 430 -14.87 -25.87 -27.09
CA THR A 430 -14.93 -27.26 -26.58
C THR A 430 -13.89 -27.49 -25.47
N GLU A 431 -14.19 -28.40 -24.54
CA GLU A 431 -13.40 -28.69 -23.31
C GLU A 431 -11.95 -29.15 -23.53
N GLY A 432 -11.58 -29.48 -24.77
CA GLY A 432 -10.25 -29.97 -25.11
C GLY A 432 -9.99 -31.41 -24.68
N PRO A 433 -8.75 -31.89 -24.84
CA PRO A 433 -8.43 -33.29 -24.57
C PRO A 433 -8.44 -33.63 -23.07
N ASP A 434 -8.89 -34.85 -22.77
CA ASP A 434 -9.00 -35.38 -21.40
C ASP A 434 -7.66 -35.78 -20.79
N PHE A 435 -7.45 -35.37 -19.53
CA PHE A 435 -6.32 -35.79 -18.71
C PHE A 435 -6.69 -35.80 -17.22
N HIS A 436 -5.87 -36.52 -16.44
CA HIS A 436 -5.97 -36.63 -14.99
C HIS A 436 -4.66 -36.25 -14.32
N LEU A 437 -4.77 -35.78 -13.08
CA LEU A 437 -3.62 -35.48 -12.22
C LEU A 437 -3.45 -36.58 -11.18
N PHE A 438 -2.19 -36.90 -10.87
CA PHE A 438 -1.82 -37.77 -9.77
C PHE A 438 -0.72 -37.11 -8.94
N ASP A 439 -0.82 -37.16 -7.61
CA ASP A 439 0.32 -36.83 -6.75
C ASP A 439 1.43 -37.84 -7.06
N THR A 440 2.56 -37.35 -7.57
CA THR A 440 3.65 -38.20 -8.09
C THR A 440 4.26 -39.06 -6.99
N GLN A 441 4.21 -38.60 -5.74
CA GLN A 441 4.80 -39.33 -4.62
C GLN A 441 3.85 -40.38 -4.07
N SER A 442 2.56 -40.05 -3.90
CA SER A 442 1.60 -40.97 -3.30
C SER A 442 0.84 -41.84 -4.31
N GLY A 443 0.90 -41.51 -5.61
CA GLY A 443 0.07 -42.11 -6.65
C GLY A 443 -1.42 -41.82 -6.52
N ALA A 444 -1.80 -40.88 -5.64
CA ALA A 444 -3.21 -40.57 -5.39
C ALA A 444 -3.78 -39.73 -6.54
N HIS A 445 -4.95 -40.13 -7.03
CA HIS A 445 -5.69 -39.34 -8.02
C HIS A 445 -6.08 -37.97 -7.44
N VAL A 446 -5.89 -36.93 -8.25
CA VAL A 446 -6.20 -35.53 -7.94
C VAL A 446 -7.23 -35.07 -8.97
N PRO A 447 -8.47 -34.80 -8.55
CA PRO A 447 -9.47 -34.28 -9.48
C PRO A 447 -9.05 -32.89 -9.99
N VAL A 448 -9.35 -32.64 -11.26
CA VAL A 448 -8.98 -31.42 -11.96
C VAL A 448 -10.21 -30.87 -12.68
N GLU A 449 -10.50 -29.60 -12.46
CA GLU A 449 -11.44 -28.84 -13.26
C GLU A 449 -10.70 -28.21 -14.43
N ARG A 450 -11.36 -28.17 -15.59
CA ARG A 450 -10.78 -27.71 -16.85
C ARG A 450 -11.78 -26.79 -17.55
N GLU A 451 -11.29 -25.66 -18.00
CA GLU A 451 -12.03 -24.70 -18.82
C GLU A 451 -11.23 -24.41 -20.10
N PRO A 452 -11.88 -24.30 -21.27
CA PRO A 452 -11.19 -23.91 -22.50
C PRO A 452 -10.44 -22.58 -22.32
N ALA A 453 -9.19 -22.51 -22.79
CA ALA A 453 -8.36 -21.31 -22.67
C ALA A 453 -7.47 -21.12 -23.92
N ILE A 454 -6.78 -19.99 -23.93
CA ILE A 454 -5.73 -19.67 -24.90
C ILE A 454 -4.45 -19.41 -24.11
N ALA A 455 -3.35 -20.09 -24.46
CA ALA A 455 -2.10 -19.99 -23.72
C ALA A 455 -1.37 -18.64 -23.90
N ASP A 456 -1.36 -18.12 -25.13
CA ASP A 456 -0.50 -16.99 -25.50
C ASP A 456 -0.95 -16.26 -26.78
N SER A 457 -0.15 -15.28 -27.22
CA SER A 457 -0.41 -14.49 -28.42
C SER A 457 -0.36 -15.29 -29.72
N ALA A 458 0.27 -16.47 -29.74
CA ALA A 458 0.22 -17.39 -30.87
C ALA A 458 -1.12 -18.16 -30.92
N ARG A 459 -2.02 -17.89 -29.96
CA ARG A 459 -3.35 -18.49 -29.84
C ARG A 459 -3.32 -20.00 -29.73
N ARG A 460 -2.27 -20.55 -29.09
CA ARG A 460 -2.18 -21.99 -28.87
C ARG A 460 -3.36 -22.48 -28.01
N PRO A 461 -4.08 -23.52 -28.45
CA PRO A 461 -5.15 -24.13 -27.67
C PRO A 461 -4.64 -24.56 -26.30
N ALA A 462 -5.40 -24.20 -25.27
CA ALA A 462 -5.02 -24.46 -23.90
C ALA A 462 -6.23 -24.84 -23.05
N GLN A 463 -5.94 -25.26 -21.84
CA GLN A 463 -6.92 -25.48 -20.79
C GLN A 463 -6.49 -24.69 -19.57
N LYS A 464 -7.41 -23.91 -19.00
CA LYS A 464 -7.28 -23.36 -17.66
C LYS A 464 -7.67 -24.47 -16.69
N ILE A 465 -6.75 -24.85 -15.83
CA ILE A 465 -6.91 -26.00 -14.95
C ILE A 465 -6.94 -25.54 -13.50
N ARG A 466 -7.79 -26.17 -12.68
CA ARG A 466 -7.84 -25.96 -11.23
C ARG A 466 -7.87 -27.28 -10.49
N PHE A 467 -7.07 -27.41 -9.45
CA PHE A 467 -7.07 -28.60 -8.58
C PHE A 467 -6.63 -28.24 -7.17
N ILE A 468 -6.94 -29.10 -6.19
CA ILE A 468 -6.52 -28.92 -4.80
C ILE A 468 -5.19 -29.67 -4.59
N ALA A 469 -4.10 -28.92 -4.41
CA ALA A 469 -2.81 -29.47 -4.00
C ALA A 469 -2.83 -29.72 -2.48
N LYS A 470 -2.99 -30.98 -2.08
CA LYS A 470 -3.14 -31.37 -0.68
C LYS A 470 -1.81 -31.59 0.02
N ASP A 471 -1.77 -31.20 1.29
CA ASP A 471 -0.69 -31.46 2.24
C ASP A 471 0.68 -31.06 1.70
N MET A 472 0.74 -29.88 1.09
CA MET A 472 1.98 -29.32 0.55
C MET A 472 2.96 -29.07 1.72
N PRO A 473 4.16 -29.65 1.69
CA PRO A 473 5.13 -29.50 2.78
C PRO A 473 5.53 -28.04 2.96
N SER A 474 5.79 -27.63 4.21
CA SER A 474 6.29 -26.29 4.49
C SER A 474 7.59 -25.99 3.75
N ASN A 475 7.67 -24.82 3.09
CA ASN A 475 8.82 -24.41 2.28
C ASN A 475 9.29 -25.53 1.32
N GLY A 476 8.34 -26.32 0.80
CA GLY A 476 8.63 -27.53 0.07
C GLY A 476 7.80 -27.67 -1.20
N PHE A 477 8.15 -28.69 -1.98
CA PHE A 477 7.54 -28.96 -3.28
C PHE A 477 6.71 -30.23 -3.27
N LYS A 478 5.71 -30.28 -4.14
CA LYS A 478 5.15 -31.51 -4.68
C LYS A 478 5.09 -31.43 -6.19
N THR A 479 5.07 -32.59 -6.82
CA THR A 479 4.93 -32.74 -8.27
C THR A 479 3.67 -33.53 -8.55
N PHE A 480 2.90 -33.08 -9.53
CA PHE A 480 1.68 -33.74 -9.98
C PHE A 480 1.88 -34.22 -11.42
N THR A 481 1.74 -35.52 -11.63
CA THR A 481 1.90 -36.15 -12.94
C THR A 481 0.61 -36.08 -13.73
N ILE A 482 0.71 -35.76 -15.02
CA ILE A 482 -0.41 -35.69 -15.95
C ILE A 482 -0.52 -37.01 -16.71
N VAL A 483 -1.69 -37.63 -16.70
CA VAL A 483 -1.97 -38.89 -17.43
C VAL A 483 -3.17 -38.69 -18.35
N LYS A 484 -3.03 -39.09 -19.61
CA LYS A 484 -4.09 -39.05 -20.63
C LYS A 484 -5.00 -40.26 -20.45
N ASP A 485 -6.16 -40.08 -19.85
CA ASP A 485 -7.16 -41.15 -19.71
C ASP A 485 -8.57 -40.54 -19.58
N LYS A 486 -9.61 -41.38 -19.72
CA LYS A 486 -11.01 -41.03 -19.50
C LYS A 486 -11.53 -41.69 -18.23
N ILE A 487 -11.56 -40.95 -17.14
CA ILE A 487 -12.25 -41.35 -15.91
C ILE A 487 -13.46 -40.45 -15.70
N ALA A 488 -14.64 -41.06 -15.65
CA ALA A 488 -15.86 -40.38 -15.25
C ALA A 488 -15.80 -40.06 -13.75
N LEU A 489 -16.05 -38.81 -13.38
CA LEU A 489 -16.06 -38.37 -12.00
C LEU A 489 -17.48 -38.03 -11.55
N SER A 490 -17.87 -38.50 -10.38
CA SER A 490 -19.18 -38.22 -9.77
C SER A 490 -19.10 -37.09 -8.74
N HIS A 491 -20.15 -36.28 -8.61
CA HIS A 491 -20.32 -35.29 -7.55
C HIS A 491 -21.55 -35.59 -6.69
N THR A 492 -21.63 -35.02 -5.48
CA THR A 492 -22.74 -35.20 -4.53
C THR A 492 -23.52 -33.93 -4.23
N GLY A 493 -23.28 -32.86 -4.99
CA GLY A 493 -23.96 -31.57 -4.78
C GLY A 493 -25.43 -31.56 -5.17
N GLN A 494 -26.23 -30.77 -4.45
CA GLN A 494 -27.67 -30.63 -4.65
C GLN A 494 -28.11 -29.17 -4.48
N PHE A 495 -29.16 -28.77 -5.20
CA PHE A 495 -29.81 -27.47 -5.05
C PHE A 495 -31.32 -27.63 -5.23
N ASP A 496 -32.10 -27.18 -4.26
CA ASP A 496 -33.58 -27.32 -4.25
C ASP A 496 -34.34 -26.03 -4.62
N GLY A 497 -33.62 -24.99 -5.06
CA GLY A 497 -34.15 -23.67 -5.38
C GLY A 497 -33.87 -22.61 -4.31
N SER A 498 -33.69 -23.02 -3.05
CA SER A 498 -33.40 -22.08 -1.94
C SER A 498 -32.22 -22.53 -1.07
N LEU A 499 -31.96 -23.84 -1.03
CA LEU A 499 -30.89 -24.46 -0.29
C LEU A 499 -29.89 -25.09 -1.25
N PHE A 500 -28.66 -24.58 -1.22
CA PHE A 500 -27.53 -25.18 -1.90
C PHE A 500 -26.74 -26.03 -0.92
N SER A 501 -26.57 -27.32 -1.23
CA SER A 501 -25.88 -28.27 -0.36
C SER A 501 -24.69 -28.88 -1.09
N PHE A 502 -23.49 -28.74 -0.51
CA PHE A 502 -22.29 -29.37 -1.01
C PHE A 502 -21.36 -29.76 0.14
N ASN A 503 -21.02 -31.05 0.25
CA ASN A 503 -20.03 -31.58 1.18
C ASN A 503 -20.25 -31.17 2.66
N GLY A 504 -21.50 -31.25 3.12
CA GLY A 504 -21.88 -30.90 4.49
C GLY A 504 -21.86 -29.40 4.80
N ILE A 505 -21.83 -28.55 3.77
CA ILE A 505 -22.07 -27.11 3.85
C ILE A 505 -23.36 -26.81 3.10
N ASP A 506 -24.28 -26.17 3.81
CA ASP A 506 -25.56 -25.73 3.30
C ASP A 506 -25.58 -24.19 3.27
N ILE A 507 -25.95 -23.63 2.13
CA ILE A 507 -26.12 -22.19 1.92
C ILE A 507 -27.58 -21.94 1.60
N THR A 508 -28.24 -21.16 2.44
CA THR A 508 -29.64 -20.77 2.26
C THR A 508 -29.70 -19.38 1.63
N LEU A 509 -30.45 -19.27 0.54
CA LEU A 509 -30.70 -18.00 -0.12
C LEU A 509 -31.87 -17.25 0.52
N ALA A 510 -31.84 -15.92 0.47
CA ALA A 510 -32.97 -15.09 0.86
C ALA A 510 -34.09 -15.18 -0.19
N THR A 511 -35.35 -15.26 0.28
CA THR A 511 -36.52 -15.46 -0.60
C THR A 511 -36.83 -14.27 -1.50
N ASP A 512 -36.36 -13.07 -1.14
CA ASP A 512 -36.53 -11.84 -1.91
C ASP A 512 -35.41 -11.63 -2.95
N GLY A 513 -34.45 -12.56 -3.06
CA GLY A 513 -33.30 -12.45 -3.96
C GLY A 513 -32.18 -11.56 -3.43
N ALA A 514 -32.17 -11.21 -2.15
CA ALA A 514 -31.14 -10.32 -1.57
C ALA A 514 -29.74 -10.95 -1.50
N GLY A 515 -29.60 -12.28 -1.49
CA GLY A 515 -28.31 -12.96 -1.36
C GLY A 515 -28.40 -14.16 -0.44
N ILE A 516 -27.44 -14.30 0.48
CA ILE A 516 -27.35 -15.43 1.42
C ILE A 516 -28.00 -15.04 2.75
N SER A 517 -28.98 -15.80 3.20
CA SER A 517 -29.67 -15.60 4.49
C SER A 517 -29.05 -16.41 5.63
N ALA A 518 -28.49 -17.59 5.32
CA ALA A 518 -27.80 -18.42 6.30
C ALA A 518 -26.73 -19.30 5.65
N ILE A 519 -25.70 -19.64 6.42
CA ILE A 519 -24.71 -20.67 6.09
C ILE A 519 -24.65 -21.64 7.26
N ARG A 520 -24.87 -22.93 7.00
CA ARG A 520 -24.72 -24.01 7.97
C ARG A 520 -23.62 -24.94 7.48
N GLY A 521 -22.78 -25.43 8.38
CA GLY A 521 -21.85 -26.50 8.03
C GLY A 521 -21.63 -27.45 9.18
N GLU A 522 -21.66 -28.75 8.91
CA GLU A 522 -21.41 -29.79 9.91
C GLU A 522 -20.04 -29.61 10.57
N ARG A 523 -19.05 -29.13 9.80
CA ARG A 523 -17.69 -28.84 10.28
C ARG A 523 -17.59 -27.68 11.26
N PHE A 524 -18.50 -26.70 11.18
CA PHE A 524 -18.50 -25.53 12.06
C PHE A 524 -19.34 -25.74 13.32
N GLY A 525 -20.14 -26.81 13.36
CA GLY A 525 -21.03 -27.15 14.48
C GLY A 525 -22.07 -26.08 14.82
N LYS A 526 -22.25 -25.08 13.94
CA LYS A 526 -23.12 -23.91 14.13
C LYS A 526 -23.67 -23.41 12.80
N GLU A 527 -24.87 -22.84 12.84
CA GLU A 527 -25.49 -22.10 11.75
C GLU A 527 -25.18 -20.61 11.91
N PHE A 528 -24.67 -19.99 10.85
CA PHE A 528 -24.48 -18.54 10.75
C PHE A 528 -25.69 -17.95 10.03
N LYS A 529 -26.66 -17.46 10.81
CA LYS A 529 -27.75 -16.65 10.26
C LYS A 529 -27.28 -15.21 10.10
N VAL A 530 -27.64 -14.58 8.99
CA VAL A 530 -27.44 -13.14 8.81
C VAL A 530 -28.53 -12.43 9.63
N THR A 531 -28.15 -11.90 10.79
CA THR A 531 -29.11 -11.33 11.77
C THR A 531 -29.21 -9.81 11.73
N ASP A 532 -28.80 -9.15 10.64
CA ASP A 532 -28.58 -7.70 10.65
C ASP A 532 -29.58 -6.92 9.78
N ASN A 533 -30.35 -6.02 10.41
CA ASN A 533 -31.08 -4.87 9.84
C ASN A 533 -31.78 -5.02 8.46
N GLY A 534 -32.19 -6.22 8.06
CA GLY A 534 -32.86 -6.47 6.80
C GLY A 534 -31.94 -6.67 5.58
N TYR A 535 -30.64 -6.88 5.79
CA TYR A 535 -29.67 -7.18 4.72
C TYR A 535 -29.24 -8.65 4.72
N SER A 536 -28.97 -9.18 3.54
CA SER A 536 -28.37 -10.52 3.35
C SER A 536 -26.86 -10.46 3.13
N LEU A 537 -26.16 -11.56 3.42
CA LEU A 537 -24.72 -11.66 3.13
C LEU A 537 -24.52 -11.71 1.61
N GLY A 538 -23.62 -10.86 1.11
CA GLY A 538 -23.35 -10.72 -0.32
C GLY A 538 -24.41 -9.91 -1.08
N GLU A 539 -25.32 -9.23 -0.37
CA GLU A 539 -26.33 -8.36 -0.99
C GLU A 539 -25.66 -7.16 -1.70
N PRO A 540 -25.89 -7.01 -3.01
CA PRO A 540 -25.36 -5.88 -3.75
C PRO A 540 -26.15 -4.61 -3.43
N ILE A 541 -25.43 -3.58 -2.99
CA ILE A 541 -25.96 -2.26 -2.72
C ILE A 541 -25.36 -1.30 -3.76
N TYR A 542 -26.23 -0.61 -4.50
CA TYR A 542 -25.82 0.42 -5.45
C TYR A 542 -26.04 1.80 -4.83
N GLU A 543 -24.96 2.58 -4.69
CA GLU A 543 -25.00 3.92 -4.10
C GLU A 543 -24.56 4.97 -5.13
N THR A 544 -25.34 6.05 -5.23
CA THR A 544 -25.01 7.20 -6.07
C THR A 544 -24.95 8.48 -5.24
N VAL A 545 -24.14 9.43 -5.68
CA VAL A 545 -24.09 10.77 -5.09
C VAL A 545 -24.87 11.73 -5.99
N PRO A 546 -26.07 12.18 -5.58
CA PRO A 546 -26.93 13.02 -6.39
C PRO A 546 -26.44 14.48 -6.38
N GLY A 547 -26.51 15.10 -7.57
CA GLY A 547 -26.20 16.52 -7.76
C GLY A 547 -24.73 16.91 -7.59
N GLU A 548 -24.43 18.15 -7.94
CA GLU A 548 -23.10 18.76 -7.81
C GLU A 548 -22.69 18.90 -6.34
N PHE A 549 -23.61 19.42 -5.51
CA PHE A 549 -23.40 19.60 -4.07
C PHE A 549 -22.99 18.32 -3.33
N GLY A 550 -23.59 17.17 -3.66
CA GLY A 550 -23.22 15.90 -3.07
C GLY A 550 -21.79 15.50 -3.44
N ARG A 551 -21.40 15.74 -4.70
CA ARG A 551 -20.05 15.44 -5.22
C ARG A 551 -18.99 16.36 -4.64
N GLU A 552 -19.28 17.66 -4.50
CA GLU A 552 -18.39 18.62 -3.83
C GLU A 552 -18.11 18.21 -2.38
N ARG A 553 -19.15 17.74 -1.66
CA ARG A 553 -19.00 17.17 -0.32
C ARG A 553 -18.20 15.87 -0.30
N LEU A 554 -18.40 14.98 -1.27
CA LEU A 554 -17.55 13.80 -1.43
C LEU A 554 -16.09 14.19 -1.69
N CYS A 555 -15.87 15.33 -2.36
CA CYS A 555 -14.54 15.87 -2.65
C CYS A 555 -13.89 16.60 -1.46
N GLY A 556 -14.60 16.81 -0.35
CA GLY A 556 -14.05 17.35 0.89
C GLY A 556 -13.80 18.87 0.92
N TRP A 557 -14.20 19.62 -0.11
CA TRP A 557 -13.95 21.06 -0.23
C TRP A 557 -14.66 21.91 0.83
N ASP A 558 -15.75 21.42 1.40
CA ASP A 558 -16.51 22.08 2.47
C ASP A 558 -16.00 21.80 3.90
N GLY A 559 -14.87 21.08 4.02
CA GLY A 559 -14.07 20.99 5.25
C GLY A 559 -14.69 20.34 6.50
N ILE A 560 -15.97 19.96 6.53
CA ILE A 560 -16.63 19.57 7.80
C ILE A 560 -17.66 18.42 7.69
N ILE A 561 -18.12 18.00 6.51
CA ILE A 561 -19.35 17.17 6.43
C ILE A 561 -19.08 15.70 6.13
N ARG A 562 -19.28 14.87 7.16
CA ARG A 562 -19.06 13.40 7.16
C ARG A 562 -20.18 12.56 6.55
N ASN A 563 -21.29 13.19 6.15
CA ASN A 563 -22.45 12.52 5.60
C ASN A 563 -22.64 12.99 4.16
N CYS A 564 -21.91 12.35 3.23
CA CYS A 564 -22.25 12.47 1.81
C CYS A 564 -23.66 11.86 1.62
N PRO A 565 -24.59 12.56 0.96
CA PRO A 565 -25.96 12.07 0.80
C PRO A 565 -25.99 10.98 -0.28
N PHE A 566 -25.60 9.76 0.06
CA PHE A 566 -25.73 8.63 -0.86
C PHE A 566 -27.20 8.28 -1.05
N GLU A 567 -27.63 8.21 -2.31
CA GLU A 567 -28.88 7.53 -2.69
C GLU A 567 -28.58 6.05 -2.83
N ARG A 568 -29.20 5.24 -1.96
CA ARG A 568 -28.99 3.80 -1.89
C ARG A 568 -30.12 3.05 -2.58
N THR A 569 -29.76 2.14 -3.49
CA THR A 569 -30.66 1.20 -4.13
C THR A 569 -30.20 -0.23 -3.82
N ASN A 570 -31.08 -1.02 -3.21
CA ASN A 570 -30.81 -2.44 -2.99
C ASN A 570 -31.03 -3.20 -4.31
N ILE A 571 -30.02 -3.97 -4.73
CA ILE A 571 -30.08 -4.76 -5.95
C ILE A 571 -30.45 -6.20 -5.58
N ARG A 572 -31.29 -6.84 -6.39
CA ARG A 572 -31.73 -8.23 -6.20
C ARG A 572 -31.15 -9.13 -7.27
N PHE A 573 -30.77 -10.33 -6.86
CA PHE A 573 -30.45 -11.42 -7.78
C PHE A 573 -31.74 -11.96 -8.38
N VAL A 574 -31.77 -12.05 -9.71
CA VAL A 574 -32.95 -12.46 -10.49
C VAL A 574 -32.78 -13.84 -11.12
N SER A 575 -31.56 -14.37 -11.14
CA SER A 575 -31.29 -15.73 -11.59
C SER A 575 -30.26 -16.44 -10.74
N VAL A 576 -30.39 -17.76 -10.69
CA VAL A 576 -29.54 -18.67 -9.94
C VAL A 576 -29.14 -19.83 -10.83
N ASN A 577 -27.84 -20.10 -10.94
CA ASN A 577 -27.29 -21.25 -11.63
C ASN A 577 -26.41 -22.05 -10.67
N THR A 578 -26.31 -23.35 -10.88
CA THR A 578 -25.41 -24.22 -10.10
C THR A 578 -24.50 -25.03 -11.00
N HIS A 579 -23.27 -25.19 -10.56
CA HIS A 579 -22.30 -26.07 -11.20
C HIS A 579 -21.63 -26.94 -10.15
N PHE A 580 -21.62 -28.25 -10.36
CA PHE A 580 -21.04 -29.20 -9.42
C PHE A 580 -19.94 -30.00 -10.09
N THR A 581 -18.79 -30.06 -9.43
CA THR A 581 -17.69 -30.95 -9.75
C THR A 581 -17.37 -31.80 -8.50
N PRO A 582 -16.54 -32.84 -8.62
CA PRO A 582 -16.13 -33.65 -7.47
C PRO A 582 -15.43 -32.84 -6.37
N ASP A 583 -14.77 -31.74 -6.76
CA ASP A 583 -13.95 -30.95 -5.87
C ASP A 583 -14.55 -29.60 -5.48
N ARG A 584 -15.63 -29.15 -6.13
CA ARG A 584 -16.35 -27.95 -5.69
C ARG A 584 -17.81 -27.94 -6.15
N GLY A 585 -18.64 -27.30 -5.35
CA GLY A 585 -19.95 -26.83 -5.79
C GLY A 585 -19.91 -25.31 -5.93
N MET A 586 -20.47 -24.80 -7.02
CA MET A 586 -20.62 -23.37 -7.26
C MET A 586 -22.11 -23.01 -7.39
N LEU A 587 -22.50 -21.98 -6.65
CA LEU A 587 -23.80 -21.32 -6.75
C LEU A 587 -23.58 -19.92 -7.33
N GLN A 588 -24.05 -19.67 -8.54
CA GLN A 588 -23.94 -18.40 -9.22
C GLN A 588 -25.25 -17.64 -9.12
N LEU A 589 -25.22 -16.47 -8.49
CA LEU A 589 -26.34 -15.53 -8.42
C LEU A 589 -26.08 -14.39 -9.40
N SER A 590 -27.06 -14.02 -10.22
CA SER A 590 -26.92 -12.91 -11.17
C SER A 590 -27.99 -11.85 -10.96
N THR A 591 -27.59 -10.59 -11.00
CA THR A 591 -28.51 -9.45 -11.01
C THR A 591 -29.06 -9.23 -12.42
N ASP A 592 -30.14 -8.46 -12.53
CA ASP A 592 -30.41 -7.79 -13.80
C ASP A 592 -29.40 -6.65 -14.02
N LYS A 593 -29.57 -5.85 -15.08
CA LYS A 593 -28.77 -4.64 -15.30
C LYS A 593 -28.82 -3.74 -14.09
N LEU A 594 -27.65 -3.23 -13.68
CA LEU A 594 -27.60 -2.24 -12.62
C LEU A 594 -28.25 -0.91 -13.07
N PRO A 595 -28.83 -0.13 -12.14
CA PRO A 595 -29.37 1.19 -12.44
C PRO A 595 -28.35 2.07 -13.18
N GLY A 596 -28.73 2.58 -14.36
CA GLY A 596 -27.86 3.45 -15.16
C GLY A 596 -26.66 2.75 -15.82
N SER A 597 -26.61 1.41 -15.82
CA SER A 597 -25.52 0.63 -16.41
C SER A 597 -26.04 -0.44 -17.38
N LEU A 598 -25.21 -0.78 -18.37
CA LEU A 598 -25.41 -1.98 -19.19
C LEU A 598 -24.86 -3.23 -18.50
N SER A 599 -24.14 -3.07 -17.39
CA SER A 599 -23.48 -4.16 -16.69
C SER A 599 -24.43 -4.96 -15.81
N LYS A 600 -24.22 -6.27 -15.79
CA LYS A 600 -24.78 -7.18 -14.78
C LYS A 600 -23.70 -7.55 -13.77
N MET A 601 -24.11 -7.79 -12.54
CA MET A 601 -23.23 -8.36 -11.51
C MET A 601 -23.56 -9.84 -11.35
N THR A 602 -22.51 -10.65 -11.22
CA THR A 602 -22.64 -12.04 -10.80
C THR A 602 -21.85 -12.26 -9.51
N LEU A 603 -22.42 -13.01 -8.57
CA LEU A 603 -21.79 -13.49 -7.36
C LEU A 603 -21.71 -15.01 -7.44
N ASN A 604 -20.51 -15.54 -7.63
CA ASN A 604 -20.27 -16.99 -7.55
C ASN A 604 -19.84 -17.36 -6.13
N ILE A 605 -20.63 -18.19 -5.47
CA ILE A 605 -20.37 -18.73 -4.16
C ILE A 605 -19.81 -20.14 -4.37
N VAL A 606 -18.55 -20.36 -4.03
CA VAL A 606 -17.84 -21.61 -4.31
C VAL A 606 -17.51 -22.31 -3.00
N VAL A 607 -18.04 -23.52 -2.85
CA VAL A 607 -17.75 -24.43 -1.73
C VAL A 607 -16.81 -25.51 -2.22
N HIS A 608 -15.66 -25.65 -1.57
CA HIS A 608 -14.62 -26.59 -1.97
C HIS A 608 -14.66 -27.88 -1.17
N ASN A 609 -14.36 -28.99 -1.83
CA ASN A 609 -14.23 -30.27 -1.19
C ASN A 609 -12.96 -30.29 -0.33
N LYS A 610 -13.09 -30.64 0.95
CA LYS A 610 -11.95 -30.80 1.89
C LYS A 610 -11.11 -29.53 2.15
N LEU A 611 -11.51 -28.34 1.69
CA LEU A 611 -10.93 -27.07 2.14
C LEU A 611 -11.90 -26.37 3.12
N PRO A 612 -11.43 -25.83 4.25
CA PRO A 612 -12.28 -25.14 5.22
C PRO A 612 -12.54 -23.68 4.80
N ARG A 613 -13.04 -23.46 3.58
CA ARG A 613 -13.32 -22.13 3.05
C ARG A 613 -14.51 -22.10 2.08
N ILE A 614 -15.15 -20.94 1.99
CA ILE A 614 -16.16 -20.60 0.98
C ILE A 614 -15.66 -19.35 0.26
N ASP A 615 -15.57 -19.39 -1.06
CA ASP A 615 -15.12 -18.24 -1.85
C ASP A 615 -16.35 -17.47 -2.38
N LEU A 616 -16.32 -16.15 -2.26
CA LEU A 616 -17.30 -15.24 -2.86
C LEU A 616 -16.62 -14.47 -4.00
N LEU A 617 -16.95 -14.80 -5.24
CA LEU A 617 -16.32 -14.22 -6.43
C LEU A 617 -17.32 -13.31 -7.14
N VAL A 618 -17.05 -12.01 -7.13
CA VAL A 618 -17.85 -11.00 -7.82
C VAL A 618 -17.29 -10.77 -9.22
N MET A 619 -18.14 -10.84 -10.24
CA MET A 619 -17.78 -10.49 -11.62
C MET A 619 -18.75 -9.47 -12.20
N TRP A 620 -18.20 -8.51 -12.93
CA TRP A 620 -18.94 -7.51 -13.70
C TRP A 620 -18.98 -7.93 -15.16
N LEU A 621 -20.16 -8.18 -15.70
CA LEU A 621 -20.36 -8.52 -17.10
C LEU A 621 -20.85 -7.27 -17.82
N LEU A 622 -20.02 -6.71 -18.70
CA LEU A 622 -20.47 -5.74 -19.69
C LEU A 622 -21.26 -6.51 -20.75
N ASN A 623 -22.51 -6.09 -20.99
CA ASN A 623 -23.33 -6.62 -22.07
C ASN A 623 -22.77 -6.26 -23.45
#